data_AF-R9C7Q3-F1
#
_entry.id   AF-R9C7Q3-F1
#
_cell.length_a   1.000
_cell.length_b   1.000
_cell.length_c   1.000
_cell.angle_alpha   90.00
_cell.angle_beta   90.00
_cell.angle_gamma   90.00
#
_symmetry.space_group_name_H-M   'P 1'
#
loop_
_entity.id
_entity.type
_entity.pdbx_description
1 polymer ?
#
loop_
_entity_poly.entity_id
_entity_poly.type
_entity_poly.pdbx_seq_one_letter_code
_entity_poly.pdbx_strand_id
1 'polypeptide(L)'
;MNIEISDETIKVIQTFTGMTIEEFLEQTKKDLLDKYQDGNIITVKEAAKIMGKSQQFVRVGLQRGLLPFGTAFKMSNKYSYYISPKKFYEYVGYTPENK
;
A
#
# COMPACT_ATOMS: atom_id res chain seq x y z
N MET A 1 -21.72 2.24 -15.23
CA MET A 1 -22.53 1.45 -14.28
C MET A 1 -23.16 2.46 -13.35
N ASN A 2 -24.45 2.74 -13.50
CA ASN A 2 -25.15 3.67 -12.61
C ASN A 2 -25.54 2.86 -11.37
N ILE A 3 -24.93 3.20 -10.24
CA ILE A 3 -25.27 2.61 -8.94
C ILE A 3 -26.41 3.47 -8.39
N GLU A 4 -27.63 2.95 -8.36
CA GLU A 4 -28.73 3.59 -7.66
C GLU A 4 -28.55 3.35 -6.15
N ILE A 5 -28.35 4.42 -5.40
CA ILE A 5 -28.19 4.39 -3.94
C ILE A 5 -29.55 4.69 -3.33
N SER A 6 -30.00 3.86 -2.39
CA SER A 6 -31.29 4.07 -1.72
C SER A 6 -31.32 5.34 -0.87
N ASP A 7 -32.48 6.00 -0.80
CA ASP A 7 -32.69 7.20 0.03
C ASP A 7 -32.39 6.94 1.51
N GLU A 8 -32.63 5.72 1.99
CA GLU A 8 -32.34 5.32 3.36
C GLU A 8 -30.83 5.34 3.63
N THR A 9 -30.02 4.81 2.69
CA THR A 9 -28.56 4.85 2.79
C THR A 9 -28.03 6.29 2.79
N ILE A 10 -28.60 7.15 1.94
CA ILE A 10 -28.22 8.58 1.89
C ILE A 10 -28.49 9.25 3.24
N LYS A 11 -29.68 9.02 3.82
CA LYS A 11 -30.05 9.57 5.14
C LYS A 11 -29.14 9.04 6.24
N VAL A 12 -28.83 7.75 6.25
CA VAL A 12 -27.93 7.14 7.23
C VAL A 12 -26.56 7.82 7.16
N ILE A 13 -25.97 7.89 5.97
CA ILE A 13 -24.65 8.53 5.78
C ILE A 13 -24.70 9.98 6.27
N GLN A 14 -25.65 10.77 5.81
CA GLN A 14 -25.78 12.16 6.23
C GLN A 14 -25.96 12.32 7.75
N THR A 15 -26.73 11.43 8.39
CA THR A 15 -26.96 11.47 9.85
C THR A 15 -25.69 11.17 10.63
N PHE A 16 -24.90 10.19 10.19
CA PHE A 16 -23.70 9.74 10.91
C PHE A 16 -22.46 10.58 10.60
N THR A 17 -22.30 11.06 9.37
CA THR A 17 -21.10 11.78 8.91
C THR A 17 -21.32 13.28 8.84
N GLY A 18 -22.56 13.76 8.74
CA GLY A 18 -22.89 15.16 8.48
C GLY A 18 -22.66 15.58 7.02
N MET A 19 -22.29 14.66 6.13
CA MET A 19 -21.89 14.93 4.74
C MET A 19 -23.01 14.59 3.76
N THR A 20 -23.05 15.26 2.60
CA THR A 20 -23.85 14.77 1.48
C THR A 20 -23.24 13.48 0.91
N ILE A 21 -24.02 12.74 0.09
CA ILE A 21 -23.51 11.51 -0.53
C ILE A 21 -22.35 11.83 -1.49
N GLU A 22 -22.40 12.96 -2.19
CA GLU A 22 -21.34 13.41 -3.10
C GLU A 22 -20.05 13.72 -2.33
N GLU A 23 -20.16 14.48 -1.23
CA GLU A 23 -19.03 14.82 -0.36
C GLU A 23 -18.40 13.56 0.25
N PHE A 24 -19.24 12.65 0.74
CA PHE A 24 -18.79 11.37 1.30
C PHE A 24 -18.05 10.52 0.25
N LEU A 25 -18.56 10.43 -0.98
CA LEU A 25 -17.94 9.64 -2.04
C LEU A 25 -16.61 10.23 -2.49
N GLU A 26 -16.53 11.55 -2.67
CA GLU A 26 -15.27 12.21 -3.03
C GLU A 26 -14.23 12.10 -1.90
N GLN A 27 -14.64 12.26 -0.64
CA GLN A 27 -13.74 12.04 0.50
C GLN A 27 -13.26 10.59 0.57
N THR A 28 -14.16 9.61 0.42
CA THR A 28 -13.79 8.19 0.45
C THR A 28 -12.85 7.82 -0.70
N LYS A 29 -13.11 8.36 -1.90
CA LYS A 29 -12.25 8.18 -3.06
C LYS A 29 -10.88 8.80 -2.82
N LYS A 30 -10.81 10.00 -2.24
CA LYS A 30 -9.56 10.65 -1.86
C LYS A 30 -8.82 9.84 -0.80
N ASP A 31 -9.49 9.37 0.24
CA ASP A 31 -8.88 8.55 1.30
C ASP A 31 -8.36 7.22 0.75
N LEU A 32 -9.10 6.60 -0.16
CA LEU A 32 -8.64 5.41 -0.89
C LEU A 32 -7.42 5.73 -1.75
N LEU A 33 -7.47 6.83 -2.52
CA LEU A 33 -6.36 7.25 -3.36
C LEU A 33 -5.13 7.59 -2.52
N ASP A 34 -5.23 8.39 -1.47
CA ASP A 34 -4.13 8.74 -0.57
C ASP A 34 -3.55 7.50 0.11
N LYS A 35 -4.43 6.57 0.54
CA LYS A 35 -4.01 5.26 1.07
C LYS A 35 -3.21 4.44 0.05
N TYR A 36 -3.42 4.62 -1.26
CA TYR A 36 -2.71 3.87 -2.30
C TYR A 36 -1.65 4.70 -3.05
N GLN A 37 -1.66 6.04 -2.94
CA GLN A 37 -0.68 6.95 -3.53
C GLN A 37 0.61 6.98 -2.69
N ASP A 38 0.52 6.82 -1.36
CA ASP A 38 1.67 6.59 -0.48
C ASP A 38 1.76 5.13 0.04
N GLY A 39 0.64 4.41 0.14
CA GLY A 39 0.55 3.14 0.91
C GLY A 39 0.71 1.84 0.12
N ASN A 40 1.30 1.87 -1.07
CA ASN A 40 1.83 0.68 -1.76
C ASN A 40 3.36 0.73 -1.87
N ILE A 41 4.01 1.28 -0.84
CA ILE A 41 5.46 1.25 -0.72
C ILE A 41 5.79 0.34 0.47
N ILE A 42 6.43 -0.79 0.20
CA ILE A 42 7.01 -1.60 1.27
C ILE A 42 8.35 -0.98 1.65
N THR A 43 8.48 -0.59 2.90
CA THR A 43 9.77 -0.12 3.42
C THR A 43 10.72 -1.29 3.62
N VAL A 44 12.03 -1.00 3.60
CA VAL A 44 13.06 -2.00 3.96
C VAL A 44 12.81 -2.61 5.35
N LYS A 45 12.27 -1.81 6.29
CA LYS A 45 11.95 -2.26 7.65
C LYS A 45 10.80 -3.27 7.65
N GLU A 46 9.73 -2.98 6.91
CA GLU A 46 8.58 -3.89 6.79
C GLU A 46 8.95 -5.18 6.07
N ALA A 47 9.66 -5.07 4.94
CA ALA A 47 10.15 -6.23 4.21
C ALA A 47 11.00 -7.14 5.11
N ALA A 48 11.94 -6.56 5.86
CA ALA A 48 12.79 -7.31 6.79
C ALA A 48 11.97 -8.02 7.89
N LYS A 49 10.97 -7.32 8.46
CA LYS A 49 10.08 -7.87 9.48
C LYS A 49 9.29 -9.07 8.93
N ILE A 50 8.70 -8.94 7.74
CA ILE A 50 7.89 -10.00 7.12
C ILE A 50 8.76 -11.20 6.74
N MET A 51 9.98 -10.97 6.23
CA MET A 51 10.91 -12.05 5.87
C MET A 51 11.58 -12.73 7.08
N GLY A 52 11.42 -12.20 8.29
CA GLY A 52 12.18 -12.66 9.46
C GLY A 52 13.69 -12.47 9.30
N LYS A 53 14.13 -11.39 8.63
CA LYS A 53 15.55 -11.08 8.34
C LYS A 53 15.94 -9.71 8.88
N SER A 54 17.24 -9.41 8.86
CA SER A 54 17.72 -8.07 9.20
C SER A 54 17.45 -7.06 8.08
N GLN A 55 17.34 -5.78 8.40
CA GLN A 55 17.24 -4.73 7.37
C GLN A 55 18.46 -4.74 6.43
N GLN A 56 19.64 -5.07 6.95
CA GLN A 56 20.87 -5.13 6.14
C GLN A 56 20.82 -6.24 5.09
N PHE A 57 20.20 -7.39 5.40
CA PHE A 57 19.95 -8.45 4.42
C PHE A 57 19.15 -7.91 3.23
N VAL A 58 18.04 -7.19 3.51
CA VAL A 58 17.20 -6.60 2.46
C VAL A 58 17.96 -5.53 1.67
N ARG A 59 18.72 -4.64 2.34
CA ARG A 59 19.51 -3.60 1.68
C ARG A 59 20.53 -4.19 0.73
N VAL A 60 21.38 -5.10 1.22
CA VAL A 60 22.45 -5.72 0.42
C VAL A 60 21.85 -6.57 -0.70
N GLY A 61 20.78 -7.31 -0.43
CA GLY A 61 20.08 -8.10 -1.45
C GLY A 61 19.53 -7.25 -2.59
N LEU A 62 18.90 -6.10 -2.28
CA LEU A 62 18.41 -5.16 -3.30
C LEU A 62 19.55 -4.45 -4.04
N GLN A 63 20.61 -4.03 -3.35
CA GLN A 63 21.79 -3.39 -3.96
C GLN A 63 22.53 -4.32 -4.93
N ARG A 64 22.58 -5.63 -4.62
CA ARG A 64 23.24 -6.64 -5.45
C ARG A 64 22.29 -7.26 -6.49
N GLY A 65 21.03 -6.83 -6.55
CA GLY A 65 20.03 -7.40 -7.47
C GLY A 65 19.64 -8.86 -7.17
N LEU A 66 19.88 -9.35 -5.95
CA LEU A 66 19.59 -10.73 -5.53
C LEU A 66 18.14 -10.93 -5.08
N LEU A 67 17.44 -9.85 -4.73
CA LEU A 67 16.04 -9.87 -4.30
C LEU A 67 15.15 -9.36 -5.45
N PRO A 68 14.37 -10.21 -6.13
CA PRO A 68 13.70 -9.88 -7.40
C PRO A 68 12.44 -9.02 -7.26
N PHE A 69 12.14 -8.56 -6.04
CA PHE A 69 10.92 -7.81 -5.72
C PHE A 69 11.12 -6.29 -5.62
N GLY A 70 12.35 -5.80 -5.77
CA GLY A 70 12.65 -4.37 -5.65
C GLY A 70 13.96 -3.98 -6.30
N THR A 71 14.32 -2.72 -6.14
CA THR A 71 15.60 -2.16 -6.60
C THR A 71 16.16 -1.21 -5.55
N ALA A 72 17.49 -1.05 -5.56
CA ALA A 72 18.17 0.00 -4.83
C ALA A 72 18.88 0.91 -5.82
N PHE A 73 18.52 2.19 -5.82
CA PHE A 73 19.17 3.19 -6.65
C PHE A 73 20.21 3.95 -5.81
N LYS A 74 21.47 3.90 -6.26
CA LYS A 74 22.53 4.67 -5.63
C LYS A 74 22.39 6.12 -6.09
N MET A 75 22.12 7.02 -5.16
CA MET A 75 22.18 8.45 -5.40
C MET A 75 23.66 8.87 -5.29
N SER A 76 23.98 9.80 -4.40
CA SER A 76 25.37 10.16 -4.09
C SER A 76 25.94 9.24 -2.99
N ASN A 77 25.78 9.62 -1.72
CA ASN A 77 26.26 8.86 -0.56
C ASN A 77 25.19 7.98 0.10
N LYS A 78 23.98 7.94 -0.47
CA LYS A 78 22.82 7.23 0.07
C LYS A 78 22.16 6.39 -1.02
N TYR A 79 21.46 5.34 -0.59
CA TYR A 79 20.61 4.53 -1.44
C TYR A 79 19.15 4.88 -1.21
N SER A 80 18.41 5.02 -2.30
CA SER A 80 16.96 5.00 -2.32
C SER A 80 16.50 3.59 -2.66
N TYR A 81 15.46 3.11 -1.98
CA TYR A 81 14.95 1.75 -2.16
C TYR A 81 13.53 1.82 -2.66
N TYR A 82 13.23 0.98 -3.63
CA TYR A 82 11.88 0.71 -4.08
C TYR A 82 11.61 -0.78 -3.94
N ILE A 83 10.52 -1.15 -3.27
CA ILE A 83 10.04 -2.52 -3.15
C ILE A 83 8.65 -2.55 -3.73
N SER A 84 8.45 -3.36 -4.77
CA SER A 84 7.14 -3.58 -5.37
C SER A 84 6.32 -4.48 -4.46
N PRO A 85 5.19 -4.01 -3.89
CA PRO A 85 4.40 -4.81 -2.97
C PRO A 85 3.93 -6.11 -3.60
N LYS A 86 3.44 -6.05 -4.85
CA LYS A 86 2.97 -7.21 -5.60
C LYS A 86 4.04 -8.29 -5.67
N LYS A 87 5.24 -7.95 -6.15
CA LYS A 87 6.35 -8.90 -6.28
C LYS A 87 6.86 -9.39 -4.93
N PHE A 88 6.84 -8.54 -3.91
CA PHE A 88 7.31 -8.88 -2.58
C PHE A 88 6.41 -9.93 -1.93
N TYR A 89 5.09 -9.71 -1.93
CA TYR A 89 4.14 -10.65 -1.33
C TYR A 89 4.12 -12.00 -2.07
N GLU A 90 4.23 -11.97 -3.40
CA GLU A 90 4.43 -13.17 -4.22
C GLU A 90 5.71 -13.92 -3.81
N TYR A 91 6.83 -13.21 -3.65
CA TYR A 91 8.11 -13.81 -3.28
C TYR A 91 8.11 -14.47 -1.89
N VAL A 92 7.46 -13.84 -0.89
CA VAL A 92 7.41 -14.39 0.48
C VAL A 92 6.27 -15.40 0.69
N GLY A 93 5.44 -15.65 -0.33
CA GLY A 93 4.31 -16.58 -0.25
C GLY A 93 3.13 -16.05 0.58
N TYR A 94 2.93 -14.74 0.65
CA TYR A 94 1.80 -14.14 1.37
C TYR A 94 0.60 -14.01 0.44
N THR A 95 -0.44 -14.83 0.62
CA THR A 95 -1.73 -14.69 -0.08
C THR A 95 -2.76 -13.97 0.80
N PRO A 96 -3.68 -13.15 0.21
CA PRO A 96 -4.73 -12.45 0.96
C PRO A 96 -5.70 -13.37 1.72
N GLU A 97 -5.67 -14.68 1.44
CA GLU A 97 -6.53 -15.72 2.02
C GLU A 97 -6.14 -16.10 3.45
N ASN A 98 -4.96 -15.68 3.94
CA ASN A 98 -4.49 -15.95 5.29
C ASN A 98 -4.48 -14.68 6.18
N LYS A 99 -5.63 -14.00 6.25
CA LYS A 99 -5.89 -12.95 7.24
C LYS A 99 -6.92 -13.38 8.26
#